data_AF-A0A1Q7QSH7-F1
#
_entry.id   AF-A0A1Q7QSH7-F1
#
_cell.length_a   1.000
_cell.length_b   1.000
_cell.length_c   1.000
_cell.angle_alpha   90.00
_cell.angle_beta   90.00
_cell.angle_gamma   90.00
#
_symmetry.space_group_name_H-M   'P 1'
#
loop_
_entity.id
_entity.type
_entity.pdbx_description
1 polymer ?
#
loop_
_entity_poly.entity_id
_entity_poly.type
_entity_poly.pdbx_seq_one_letter_code
_entity_poly.pdbx_strand_id
1 'polypeptide(L)'
;MIRMMAILMVTGVLTMGAGVALAADMKPIHAQKTKDVVVTLMSESGQWKKGKNEFVLEFTSATDKKPVDAGKVNLNTSMTMSGMAPMIAGATLAPDKTPGRYLGTIEFPDAGTRQVTVTWDGPVGKGSTKFSVSVP
;
A
#
# COMPACT_ATOMS: atom_id res chain seq x y z
N MET A 1 33.87 -48.57 22.30
CA MET A 1 32.52 -48.20 21.81
C MET A 1 31.98 -47.11 22.73
N ILE A 2 31.77 -45.88 22.23
CA ILE A 2 30.82 -44.84 22.71
C ILE A 2 31.11 -44.31 24.16
N ARG A 3 31.44 -43.05 24.47
CA ARG A 3 31.17 -41.74 23.84
C ARG A 3 32.13 -40.66 24.40
N MET A 4 32.64 -39.81 23.51
CA MET A 4 33.55 -38.69 23.76
C MET A 4 32.77 -37.40 24.03
N MET A 5 33.25 -36.65 25.03
CA MET A 5 33.47 -35.21 25.12
C MET A 5 32.40 -34.23 24.58
N ALA A 6 31.96 -33.37 25.49
CA ALA A 6 31.24 -32.13 25.24
C ALA A 6 32.07 -31.17 24.37
N ILE A 7 31.42 -30.54 23.38
CA ILE A 7 31.89 -29.30 22.77
C ILE A 7 30.73 -28.31 22.73
N LEU A 8 30.95 -27.24 23.48
CA LEU A 8 30.26 -25.97 23.52
C LEU A 8 30.16 -25.38 22.09
N MET A 9 28.96 -25.18 21.55
CA MET A 9 28.79 -24.33 20.36
C MET A 9 28.11 -23.03 20.73
N VAL A 10 28.88 -21.98 20.47
CA VAL A 10 28.63 -20.58 20.79
C VAL A 10 27.49 -20.03 19.94
N THR A 11 26.69 -19.23 20.63
CA THR A 11 25.63 -18.33 20.18
C THR A 11 26.04 -17.49 18.98
N GLY A 12 25.16 -17.43 17.97
CA GLY A 12 25.25 -16.51 16.85
C GLY A 12 23.86 -16.09 16.41
N VAL A 13 23.03 -15.63 17.35
CA VAL A 13 21.79 -14.92 16.99
C VAL A 13 22.23 -13.56 16.45
N LEU A 14 22.30 -13.43 15.13
CA LEU A 14 22.32 -12.10 14.50
C LEU A 14 20.94 -11.47 14.71
N THR A 15 20.79 -10.78 15.83
CA THR A 15 19.83 -9.69 15.98
C THR A 15 20.33 -8.51 15.15
N MET A 16 20.09 -8.53 13.85
CA MET A 16 20.24 -7.32 13.03
C MET A 16 19.07 -6.38 13.34
N GLY A 17 19.36 -5.45 14.25
CA GLY A 17 19.35 -4.03 13.89
C GLY A 17 17.99 -3.42 13.59
N ALA A 18 17.48 -2.73 14.61
CA ALA A 18 16.51 -1.65 14.57
C ALA A 18 16.29 -0.98 13.20
N GLY A 19 15.07 -1.19 12.70
CA GLY A 19 14.43 -0.35 11.72
C GLY A 19 12.95 -0.25 12.07
N VAL A 20 12.61 0.12 13.30
CA VAL A 20 11.24 0.53 13.66
C VAL A 20 11.00 1.93 13.06
N ALA A 21 11.06 2.00 11.73
CA ALA A 21 10.65 3.15 10.97
C ALA A 21 9.13 3.10 10.90
N LEU A 22 8.48 3.66 11.93
CA LEU A 22 7.09 4.10 11.96
C LEU A 22 6.16 3.33 11.00
N ALA A 23 5.98 2.04 11.24
CA ALA A 23 4.67 1.47 11.00
C ALA A 23 3.76 2.05 12.09
N ALA A 24 3.33 3.31 11.92
CA ALA A 24 2.02 3.67 12.46
C ALA A 24 1.08 2.51 12.08
N ASP A 25 0.23 2.05 13.01
CA ASP A 25 -0.69 0.93 12.79
C ASP A 25 -1.69 1.28 11.67
N MET A 26 -1.20 1.22 10.43
CA MET A 26 -1.89 1.53 9.21
C MET A 26 -2.87 0.39 8.98
N LYS A 27 -4.14 0.74 8.94
CA LYS A 27 -5.23 -0.21 8.76
C LYS A 27 -5.60 -0.26 7.28
N PRO A 28 -5.78 -1.45 6.70
CA PRO A 28 -6.28 -1.59 5.34
C PRO A 28 -7.66 -0.94 5.17
N ILE A 29 -7.78 -0.06 4.19
CA ILE A 29 -9.05 0.41 3.64
C ILE A 29 -9.57 -0.60 2.61
N HIS A 30 -8.69 -1.03 1.69
CA HIS A 30 -9.01 -1.99 0.64
C HIS A 30 -7.75 -2.70 0.15
N ALA A 31 -7.88 -3.97 -0.24
CA ALA A 31 -6.83 -4.74 -0.90
C ALA A 31 -7.35 -5.27 -2.23
N GLN A 32 -6.68 -4.92 -3.32
CA GLN A 32 -7.06 -5.30 -4.67
C GLN A 32 -5.98 -6.21 -5.28
N LYS A 33 -6.29 -7.50 -5.38
CA LYS A 33 -5.44 -8.46 -6.08
C LYS A 33 -5.59 -8.30 -7.60
N THR A 34 -4.46 -8.33 -8.29
CA THR A 34 -4.35 -8.45 -9.75
C THR A 34 -3.63 -9.75 -10.10
N LYS A 35 -3.21 -9.93 -11.36
CA LYS A 35 -2.46 -11.12 -11.78
C LYS A 35 -1.14 -11.25 -11.01
N ASP A 36 -0.34 -10.18 -11.00
CA ASP A 36 1.05 -10.21 -10.56
C ASP A 36 1.27 -9.48 -9.22
N VAL A 37 0.41 -8.51 -8.89
CA VAL A 37 0.52 -7.69 -7.67
C VAL A 37 -0.78 -7.62 -6.87
N VAL A 38 -0.67 -7.42 -5.56
CA VAL A 38 -1.74 -6.97 -4.68
C VAL A 38 -1.47 -5.51 -4.32
N VAL A 39 -2.46 -4.66 -4.58
CA VAL A 39 -2.43 -3.23 -4.22
C VAL A 39 -3.25 -3.03 -2.96
N THR A 40 -2.62 -2.62 -1.87
CA THR A 40 -3.27 -2.36 -0.58
C THR A 40 -3.29 -0.86 -0.30
N LEU A 41 -4.49 -0.31 -0.18
CA LEU A 41 -4.70 1.06 0.29
C LEU A 41 -4.92 1.05 1.80
N MET A 42 -4.18 1.85 2.55
CA MET A 42 -4.22 1.90 4.01
C MET A 42 -4.27 3.33 4.53
N SER A 43 -4.87 3.54 5.69
CA SER A 43 -4.76 4.80 6.45
C SER A 43 -4.67 4.49 7.95
N GLU A 44 -4.37 5.49 8.77
CA GLU A 44 -4.31 5.33 10.23
C GLU A 44 -5.64 4.83 10.82
N SER A 45 -6.77 5.33 10.29
CA SER A 45 -8.12 4.96 10.73
C SER A 45 -8.70 3.74 10.00
N GLY A 46 -8.12 3.31 8.88
CA GLY A 46 -8.69 2.27 8.02
C GLY A 46 -9.88 2.75 7.19
N GLN A 47 -10.08 4.06 7.11
CA GLN A 47 -11.11 4.70 6.31
C GLN A 47 -10.61 6.06 5.79
N TRP A 48 -11.08 6.48 4.62
CA TRP A 48 -10.99 7.88 4.21
C TRP A 48 -12.14 8.70 4.80
N LYS A 49 -11.96 10.00 4.91
CA LYS A 49 -12.94 10.96 5.43
C LYS A 49 -13.08 12.17 4.50
N LYS A 50 -14.12 12.98 4.69
CA LYS A 50 -14.16 14.34 4.14
C LYS A 50 -12.93 15.15 4.59
N GLY A 51 -12.48 16.03 3.71
CA GLY A 51 -11.28 16.84 3.87
C GLY A 51 -10.01 16.08 3.52
N LYS A 52 -8.88 16.53 4.08
CA LYS A 52 -7.55 15.96 3.82
C LYS A 52 -7.40 14.57 4.43
N ASN A 53 -6.83 13.65 3.65
CA ASN A 53 -6.44 12.31 4.04
C ASN A 53 -4.97 12.07 3.73
N GLU A 54 -4.32 11.35 4.64
CA GLU A 54 -3.00 10.78 4.44
C GLU A 54 -3.16 9.26 4.42
N PHE A 55 -2.46 8.59 3.51
CA PHE A 55 -2.62 7.17 3.28
C PHE A 55 -1.31 6.54 2.80
N VAL A 56 -1.25 5.21 2.87
CA VAL A 56 -0.17 4.42 2.28
C VAL A 56 -0.77 3.54 1.19
N LEU A 57 -0.13 3.54 0.03
CA LEU A 57 -0.40 2.58 -1.04
C LEU A 57 0.76 1.59 -1.10
N GLU A 58 0.46 0.31 -0.91
CA GLU A 58 1.45 -0.76 -0.89
C GLU A 58 1.25 -1.71 -2.08
N PHE A 59 2.34 -2.12 -2.69
CA PHE A 59 2.41 -3.13 -3.73
C PHE A 59 3.17 -4.34 -3.20
N THR A 60 2.52 -5.50 -3.22
CA THR A 60 3.15 -6.80 -2.93
C THR A 60 2.95 -7.77 -4.08
N SER A 61 3.86 -8.73 -4.23
CA SER A 61 3.73 -9.82 -5.19
C SER A 61 2.51 -10.68 -4.85
N ALA A 62 1.69 -10.96 -5.87
CA ALA A 62 0.52 -11.83 -5.72
C ALA A 62 0.86 -13.29 -5.41
N THR A 63 2.12 -13.69 -5.64
CA THR A 63 2.61 -15.07 -5.48
C THR A 63 3.14 -15.32 -4.09
N ASP A 64 4.03 -14.47 -3.60
CA ASP A 64 4.77 -14.68 -2.35
C ASP A 64 4.61 -13.55 -1.32
N LYS A 65 3.75 -12.56 -1.61
CA LYS A 65 3.39 -11.44 -0.73
C LYS A 65 4.56 -10.54 -0.33
N LYS A 66 5.70 -10.64 -1.01
CA LYS A 66 6.84 -9.74 -0.76
C LYS A 66 6.58 -8.34 -1.35
N PRO A 67 7.11 -7.27 -0.75
CA PRO A 67 7.05 -5.94 -1.35
C PRO A 67 7.69 -5.92 -2.74
N VAL A 68 7.11 -5.19 -3.68
CA VAL A 68 7.61 -5.09 -5.05
C VAL A 68 7.68 -3.64 -5.51
N ASP A 69 8.73 -3.30 -6.25
CA ASP A 69 8.88 -1.96 -6.81
C ASP A 69 7.93 -1.75 -8.01
N ALA A 70 6.91 -0.92 -7.80
CA ALA A 70 5.93 -0.57 -8.83
C ALA A 70 6.37 0.59 -9.72
N GLY A 71 7.54 1.20 -9.46
CA GLY A 71 8.05 2.34 -10.20
C GLY A 71 7.17 3.57 -10.06
N LYS A 72 6.75 4.14 -11.19
CA LYS A 72 5.91 5.34 -11.24
C LYS A 72 4.45 4.98 -10.97
N VAL A 73 3.95 5.35 -9.79
CA VAL A 73 2.56 5.09 -9.39
C VAL A 73 1.73 6.36 -9.44
N ASN A 74 0.49 6.24 -9.91
CA ASN A 74 -0.52 7.28 -9.85
C ASN A 74 -1.81 6.74 -9.24
N LEU A 75 -2.49 7.57 -8.45
CA LEU A 75 -3.81 7.28 -7.90
C LEU A 75 -4.73 8.46 -8.18
N ASN A 76 -5.89 8.17 -8.77
CA ASN A 76 -6.98 9.11 -8.86
C ASN A 76 -8.28 8.44 -8.44
N THR A 77 -9.27 9.26 -8.16
CA THR A 77 -10.60 8.83 -7.79
C THR A 77 -11.64 9.55 -8.65
N SER A 78 -12.77 8.89 -8.87
CA SER A 78 -13.93 9.48 -9.53
C SER A 78 -15.19 9.16 -8.74
N MET A 79 -16.15 10.08 -8.71
CA MET A 79 -17.51 9.82 -8.25
C MET A 79 -18.48 10.20 -9.37
N THR A 80 -19.32 9.25 -9.76
CA THR A 80 -20.39 9.48 -10.75
C THR A 80 -21.46 10.39 -10.15
N MET A 81 -21.84 11.44 -10.88
CA MET A 81 -22.93 12.33 -10.52
C MET A 81 -24.03 12.24 -11.58
N SER A 82 -25.29 12.10 -11.16
CA SER A 82 -26.40 11.98 -12.10
C SER A 82 -26.58 13.28 -12.88
N GLY A 83 -26.60 13.19 -14.22
CA GLY A 83 -26.80 14.34 -15.11
C GLY A 83 -25.65 15.35 -15.15
N MET A 84 -24.50 15.07 -14.50
CA MET A 84 -23.33 15.95 -14.45
C MET A 84 -22.04 15.19 -14.78
N ALA A 85 -20.97 15.92 -15.07
CA ALA A 85 -19.64 15.32 -15.23
C ALA A 85 -19.20 14.64 -13.91
N PRO A 86 -18.45 13.52 -13.96
CA PRO A 86 -17.93 12.89 -12.76
C PRO A 86 -17.01 13.83 -11.99
N MET A 87 -17.12 13.81 -10.68
CA MET A 87 -16.18 14.53 -9.83
C MET A 87 -14.89 13.72 -9.70
N ILE A 88 -13.74 14.33 -10.04
CA ILE A 88 -12.43 13.67 -10.03
C ILE A 88 -11.56 14.28 -8.93
N ALA A 89 -10.87 13.45 -8.16
CA ALA A 89 -9.81 13.89 -7.24
C ALA A 89 -8.54 13.06 -7.46
N GLY A 90 -7.42 13.74 -7.72
CA GLY A 90 -6.09 13.13 -7.84
C GLY A 90 -5.37 13.12 -6.50
N ALA A 91 -4.61 12.07 -6.25
CA ALA A 91 -3.71 12.02 -5.10
C ALA A 91 -2.30 12.48 -5.49
N THR A 92 -1.58 13.04 -4.52
CA THR A 92 -0.11 13.14 -4.60
C THR A 92 0.48 11.86 -4.03
N LEU A 93 1.45 11.25 -4.72
CA LEU A 93 2.17 10.08 -4.23
C LEU A 93 3.67 10.34 -4.23
N ALA A 94 4.35 9.92 -3.17
CA ALA A 94 5.81 9.89 -3.07
C ALA A 94 6.27 8.50 -2.61
N PRO A 95 7.38 7.97 -3.15
CA PRO A 95 7.97 6.73 -2.63
C PRO A 95 8.28 6.84 -1.13
N ASP A 96 8.00 5.78 -0.39
CA ASP A 96 8.44 5.62 0.99
C ASP A 96 9.86 5.01 1.05
N LYS A 97 10.46 5.00 2.23
CA LYS A 97 11.73 4.29 2.51
C LYS A 97 11.60 2.78 2.31
N THR A 98 10.39 2.24 2.45
CA THR A 98 10.09 0.84 2.22
C THR A 98 9.79 0.60 0.73
N PRO A 99 10.52 -0.28 0.03
CA PRO A 99 10.22 -0.61 -1.35
C PRO A 99 8.78 -1.07 -1.54
N GLY A 100 8.13 -0.62 -2.63
CA GLY A 100 6.74 -0.94 -2.92
C GLY A 100 5.71 -0.19 -2.07
N ARG A 101 6.13 0.72 -1.19
CA ARG A 101 5.23 1.62 -0.46
C ARG A 101 5.32 3.05 -0.99
N TYR A 102 4.17 3.70 -1.04
CA TYR A 102 4.02 5.08 -1.47
C TYR A 102 3.18 5.84 -0.44
N LEU A 103 3.71 6.96 0.05
CA LEU A 103 3.00 7.88 0.92
C LEU A 103 2.11 8.77 0.04
N GLY A 104 0.83 8.84 0.40
CA GLY A 104 -0.18 9.52 -0.36
C GLY A 104 -0.93 10.58 0.42
N THR A 105 -1.33 11.65 -0.27
CA THR A 105 -2.33 12.59 0.23
C THR A 105 -3.42 12.82 -0.81
N ILE A 106 -4.66 12.95 -0.34
CA ILE A 106 -5.83 13.26 -1.17
C ILE A 106 -6.86 14.03 -0.34
N GLU A 107 -7.66 14.87 -0.99
CA GLU A 107 -8.71 15.64 -0.33
C GLU A 107 -10.07 15.37 -0.99
N PHE A 108 -11.10 15.19 -0.16
CA PHE A 108 -12.47 14.98 -0.60
C PHE A 108 -13.37 16.10 -0.07
N PRO A 109 -14.01 16.90 -0.94
CA PRO A 109 -14.90 17.98 -0.48
C PRO A 109 -16.23 17.46 0.09
N ASP A 110 -16.60 16.24 -0.26
CA ASP A 110 -17.88 15.60 0.03
C ASP A 110 -17.72 14.13 0.41
N ALA A 111 -18.83 13.52 0.81
CA ALA A 111 -18.95 12.11 1.14
C ALA A 111 -19.52 11.39 -0.08
N GLY A 112 -19.21 10.10 -0.20
CA GLY A 112 -19.72 9.27 -1.27
C GLY A 112 -18.74 8.16 -1.64
N THR A 113 -19.22 7.22 -2.44
CA THR A 113 -18.38 6.16 -2.97
C THR A 113 -17.47 6.71 -4.05
N ARG A 114 -16.17 6.51 -3.87
CA ARG A 114 -15.12 6.87 -4.81
C ARG A 114 -14.70 5.63 -5.58
N GLN A 115 -14.79 5.67 -6.90
CA GLN A 115 -14.11 4.69 -7.75
C GLN A 115 -12.65 5.11 -7.88
N VAL A 116 -11.78 4.35 -7.21
CA VAL A 116 -10.33 4.52 -7.21
C VAL A 116 -9.75 3.85 -8.45
N THR A 117 -8.87 4.56 -9.15
CA THR A 117 -8.01 3.99 -10.20
C THR A 117 -6.57 4.15 -9.78
N VAL A 118 -5.85 3.03 -9.75
CA VAL A 118 -4.40 2.97 -9.54
C VAL A 118 -3.75 2.55 -10.85
N THR A 119 -2.65 3.21 -11.21
CA THR A 119 -1.80 2.83 -12.35
C THR A 119 -0.36 2.79 -11.93
N TRP A 120 0.43 1.87 -12.49
CA TRP A 120 1.86 1.78 -12.24
C TRP A 120 2.63 1.47 -13.52
N ASP A 121 3.89 1.86 -13.53
CA ASP A 121 4.84 1.64 -14.62
C ASP A 121 6.25 1.53 -14.01
N GLY A 122 6.79 0.31 -13.97
CA GLY A 122 8.04 0.02 -13.27
C GLY A 122 8.57 -1.40 -13.49
N PRO A 123 9.52 -1.86 -12.64
CA PRO A 123 10.15 -3.17 -12.76
C PRO A 123 9.19 -4.37 -12.75
N VAL A 124 8.05 -4.25 -12.05
CA VAL A 124 6.97 -5.26 -12.08
C VAL A 124 6.10 -5.20 -13.34
N GLY A 125 6.46 -4.37 -14.31
CA GLY A 125 5.71 -4.10 -15.51
C GLY A 125 4.73 -2.93 -15.36
N LYS A 126 3.93 -2.73 -16.40
CA LYS A 126 2.90 -1.70 -16.47
C LYS A 126 1.54 -2.29 -16.19
N GLY A 127 0.73 -1.62 -15.36
CA GLY A 127 -0.62 -2.10 -15.07
C GLY A 127 -1.55 -1.06 -14.48
N SER A 128 -2.80 -1.47 -14.30
CA SER A 128 -3.84 -0.67 -13.67
C SER A 128 -4.84 -1.55 -12.95
N THR A 129 -5.44 -1.01 -11.90
CA THR A 129 -6.57 -1.63 -11.22
C THR A 129 -7.58 -0.59 -10.76
N LYS A 130 -8.83 -1.02 -10.56
CA LYS A 130 -9.93 -0.19 -10.08
C LYS A 130 -10.68 -0.88 -8.96
N PHE A 131 -11.10 -0.11 -7.97
CA PHE A 131 -11.91 -0.58 -6.85
C PHE A 131 -12.70 0.58 -6.24
N SER A 132 -13.68 0.27 -5.40
CA SER A 132 -14.55 1.26 -4.77
C SER A 132 -14.18 1.44 -3.30
N VAL A 133 -14.13 2.69 -2.84
CA VAL A 133 -13.89 3.05 -1.43
C VAL A 133 -14.99 4.02 -0.99
N SER A 134 -15.54 3.81 0.20
CA SER A 134 -16.52 4.74 0.78
C SER A 134 -15.81 5.85 1.55
N VAL A 135 -16.25 7.10 1.32
CA VAL A 135 -15.90 8.26 2.14
C VAL A 135 -17.19 8.67 2.87
N PRO A 136 -17.28 8.49 4.20
CA PRO A 136 -18.45 8.88 5.00
C PRO A 136 -18.54 10.39 5.22
#